data_AF-A0A921L3W5-F1
#
_entry.id   AF-A0A921L3W5-F1
#
_cell.length_a   1.000
_cell.length_b   1.000
_cell.length_c   1.000
_cell.angle_alpha   90.00
_cell.angle_beta   90.00
_cell.angle_gamma   90.00
#
_symmetry.space_group_name_H-M   'P 1'
#
loop_
_entity.id
_entity.type
_entity.pdbx_description
1 polymer ?
#
loop_
_entity_poly.entity_id
_entity_poly.type
_entity_poly.pdbx_seq_one_letter_code
_entity_poly.pdbx_strand_id
1 'polypeptide(L)'
;MTSPKTLFLYLNEHYFAKAEYLFDKHPEFAVFRHFTNKKWFALFMPVAGDKLGLSGKEMKNVLNLKLSPELIDGLRQSEGFYPAYHMNKQHWLSVDLDKIEMVELLPLIEQSYQLTK
;
A
#
# COMPACT_ATOMS: atom_id res chain seq x y z
N MET A 1 3.46 9.35 11.72
CA MET A 1 2.40 8.73 10.91
C MET A 1 2.46 9.34 9.52
N THR A 2 2.21 8.54 8.48
CA THR A 2 2.28 9.00 7.09
C THR A 2 0.92 9.52 6.64
N SER A 3 0.83 10.79 6.21
CA SER A 3 -0.43 11.30 5.66
C SER A 3 -0.63 10.84 4.20
N PRO A 4 -1.86 10.47 3.78
CA PRO A 4 -2.15 10.12 2.38
C PRO A 4 -1.80 11.26 1.41
N LYS A 5 -2.03 12.52 1.82
CA LYS A 5 -1.69 13.70 1.01
C LYS A 5 -0.19 13.76 0.70
N THR A 6 0.66 13.60 1.72
CA THR A 6 2.12 13.63 1.56
C THR A 6 2.60 12.45 0.73
N LEU A 7 2.04 11.25 0.97
CA LEU A 7 2.34 10.06 0.19
C LEU A 7 2.03 10.26 -1.29
N PHE A 8 0.85 10.80 -1.62
CA PHE A 8 0.42 10.95 -3.02
C PHE A 8 1.26 11.97 -3.76
N LEU A 9 1.65 13.07 -3.10
CA LEU A 9 2.58 14.04 -3.65
C LEU A 9 3.93 13.39 -3.95
N TYR A 10 4.49 12.64 -2.98
CA TYR A 10 5.74 11.92 -3.17
C TYR A 10 5.67 10.94 -4.34
N LEU A 11 4.61 10.14 -4.44
CA LEU A 11 4.45 9.16 -5.51
C LEU A 11 4.40 9.82 -6.91
N ASN A 12 3.74 10.97 -7.00
CA ASN A 12 3.70 11.74 -8.24
C ASN A 12 5.05 12.40 -8.56
N GLU A 13 5.75 12.96 -7.58
CA GLU A 13 7.03 13.65 -7.79
C GLU A 13 8.18 12.70 -8.11
N HIS A 14 8.23 11.54 -7.47
CA HIS A 14 9.35 10.59 -7.59
C HIS A 14 9.12 9.50 -8.64
N TYR A 15 7.88 9.10 -8.87
CA TYR A 15 7.54 8.01 -9.81
C TYR A 15 6.67 8.45 -10.99
N PHE A 16 6.30 9.74 -11.07
CA PHE A 16 5.35 10.26 -12.06
C PHE A 16 4.01 9.50 -12.07
N ALA A 17 3.65 8.92 -10.92
CA ALA A 17 2.46 8.13 -10.75
C ALA A 17 1.38 8.96 -10.05
N LYS A 18 0.42 9.47 -10.83
CA LYS A 18 -0.78 10.11 -10.30
C LYS A 18 -1.74 9.04 -9.75
N ALA A 19 -2.48 9.40 -8.71
CA ALA A 19 -3.55 8.57 -8.19
C ALA A 19 -4.62 8.36 -9.27
N GLU A 20 -4.96 7.09 -9.52
CA GLU A 20 -6.05 6.71 -10.42
C GLU A 20 -7.17 6.02 -9.64
N TYR A 21 -8.42 6.47 -9.86
CA TYR A 21 -9.60 5.96 -9.17
C TYR A 21 -10.37 5.03 -10.10
N LEU A 22 -9.99 3.76 -10.09
CA LEU A 22 -10.45 2.78 -11.07
C LEU A 22 -11.69 1.98 -10.63
N PHE A 23 -12.17 2.19 -9.40
CA PHE A 23 -13.21 1.37 -8.78
C PHE A 23 -14.47 2.21 -8.49
N ASP A 24 -15.51 2.06 -9.30
CA ASP A 24 -16.77 2.83 -9.14
C ASP A 24 -17.43 2.63 -7.76
N LYS A 25 -17.31 1.43 -7.20
CA LYS A 25 -17.88 1.08 -5.88
C LYS A 25 -17.01 1.54 -4.71
N HIS A 26 -15.75 1.90 -4.99
CA HIS A 26 -14.74 2.31 -4.01
C HIS A 26 -13.99 3.53 -4.55
N PRO A 27 -14.66 4.68 -4.71
CA PRO A 27 -14.04 5.90 -5.23
C PRO A 27 -12.90 6.43 -4.36
N GLU A 28 -12.79 5.95 -3.12
CA GLU A 28 -11.71 6.24 -2.19
C GLU A 28 -10.42 5.45 -2.46
N PHE A 29 -10.48 4.38 -3.26
CA PHE A 29 -9.29 3.57 -3.58
C PHE A 29 -8.49 4.24 -4.69
N ALA A 30 -7.19 4.44 -4.42
CA ALA A 30 -6.27 5.06 -5.36
C ALA A 30 -5.20 4.06 -5.81
N VAL A 31 -5.15 3.82 -7.11
CA VAL A 31 -4.16 2.96 -7.76
C VAL A 31 -2.98 3.81 -8.23
N PHE A 32 -1.76 3.31 -8.02
CA PHE A 32 -0.53 3.86 -8.56
C PHE A 32 0.17 2.79 -9.39
N ARG A 33 0.46 3.13 -10.65
CA ARG A 33 0.97 2.19 -11.64
C ARG A 33 2.02 2.81 -12.54
N HIS A 34 2.88 1.97 -13.10
CA HIS A 34 3.90 2.39 -14.05
C HIS A 34 3.27 3.03 -15.29
N PHE A 35 3.84 4.14 -15.75
CA PHE A 35 3.36 4.81 -16.95
C PHE A 35 3.45 3.91 -18.19
N THR A 36 4.51 3.10 -18.28
CA THR A 36 4.85 2.27 -19.45
C THR A 36 4.01 1.00 -19.55
N ASN A 37 4.05 0.15 -18.53
CA ASN A 37 3.47 -1.20 -18.58
C ASN A 37 2.10 -1.31 -17.86
N LYS A 38 1.65 -0.23 -17.22
CA LYS A 38 0.40 -0.14 -16.44
C LYS A 38 0.25 -1.13 -15.27
N LYS A 39 1.31 -1.86 -14.89
CA LYS A 39 1.33 -2.71 -13.70
C LYS A 39 1.29 -1.84 -12.46
N TRP A 40 0.50 -2.28 -11.48
CA TRP A 40 0.34 -1.58 -10.21
C TRP A 40 1.53 -1.86 -9.31
N PHE A 41 1.98 -0.84 -8.60
CA PHE A 41 3.03 -0.97 -7.59
C PHE A 41 2.57 -0.46 -6.23
N ALA A 42 1.51 0.35 -6.17
CA ALA A 42 0.87 0.70 -4.91
C ALA A 42 -0.63 0.84 -5.08
N LEU A 43 -1.37 0.48 -4.04
CA LEU A 43 -2.82 0.63 -3.97
C LEU A 43 -3.20 1.14 -2.59
N PHE A 44 -3.65 2.39 -2.52
CA PHE A 44 -4.15 3.00 -1.30
C PHE A 44 -5.63 2.65 -1.09
N MET A 45 -5.99 2.28 0.13
CA MET A 45 -7.37 1.93 0.51
C MET A 45 -7.64 2.28 1.98
N PRO A 46 -8.74 2.97 2.30
CA PRO A 46 -9.33 2.94 3.63
C PRO A 46 -10.03 1.59 3.84
N VAL A 47 -9.60 0.83 4.86
CA VAL A 47 -10.09 -0.53 5.12
C VAL A 47 -10.47 -0.69 6.59
N ALA A 48 -11.61 -1.30 6.89
CA ALA A 48 -11.99 -1.61 8.27
C ALA A 48 -11.03 -2.65 8.87
N GLY A 49 -10.60 -2.45 10.12
CA GLY A 49 -9.61 -3.30 10.78
C GLY A 49 -9.96 -4.80 10.78
N ASP A 50 -11.24 -5.16 10.87
CA ASP A 50 -11.72 -6.55 10.85
C ASP A 50 -11.41 -7.26 9.53
N LYS A 51 -11.33 -6.52 8.42
CA LYS A 51 -10.90 -7.03 7.11
C LYS A 51 -9.40 -7.26 7.01
N LEU A 52 -8.62 -6.68 7.91
CA LEU A 52 -7.18 -6.84 8.03
C LEU A 52 -6.79 -7.91 9.05
N GLY A 53 -7.78 -8.53 9.73
CA GLY A 53 -7.56 -9.52 10.78
C GLY A 53 -7.46 -8.93 12.19
N LEU A 54 -7.84 -7.66 12.38
CA LEU A 54 -7.92 -7.01 13.69
C LEU A 54 -9.28 -7.26 14.34
N SER A 55 -9.39 -7.05 15.65
CA SER A 55 -10.66 -7.23 16.38
C SER A 55 -11.67 -6.10 16.17
N GLY A 56 -11.22 -4.91 15.75
CA GLY A 56 -12.04 -3.70 15.62
C GLY A 56 -12.39 -3.33 14.18
N LYS A 57 -13.48 -2.57 14.01
CA LYS A 57 -13.94 -2.03 12.71
C LYS A 57 -13.47 -0.60 12.42
N GLU A 58 -12.53 -0.10 13.22
CA GLU A 58 -11.92 1.20 12.97
C GLU A 58 -11.32 1.22 11.55
N MET A 59 -11.56 2.30 10.82
CA MET A 59 -11.01 2.47 9.48
C MET A 59 -9.51 2.74 9.57
N LYS A 60 -8.73 2.02 8.77
CA LYS A 60 -7.29 2.16 8.63
C LYS A 60 -6.95 2.58 7.22
N ASN A 61 -6.09 3.59 7.09
CA ASN A 61 -5.53 3.98 5.80
C ASN A 61 -4.37 3.04 5.48
N VAL A 62 -4.57 2.11 4.54
CA VAL A 62 -3.54 1.15 4.17
C VAL A 62 -2.99 1.39 2.77
N LEU A 63 -1.73 1.06 2.57
CA LEU A 63 -1.07 0.98 1.27
C LEU A 63 -0.68 -0.47 0.99
N ASN A 64 -1.29 -1.06 -0.02
CA ASN A 64 -0.87 -2.34 -0.56
C ASN A 64 0.39 -2.18 -1.41
N LEU A 65 1.44 -2.93 -1.08
CA LEU A 65 2.71 -2.95 -1.79
C LEU A 65 3.09 -4.38 -2.18
N LYS A 66 3.68 -4.55 -3.36
CA LYS A 66 4.22 -5.83 -3.80
C LYS A 66 5.63 -6.00 -3.23
N LEU A 67 5.88 -7.08 -2.50
CA LEU A 67 7.17 -7.34 -1.85
C LEU A 67 7.57 -8.81 -2.06
N SER A 68 8.82 -9.15 -1.73
CA SER A 68 9.24 -10.55 -1.74
C SER A 68 8.57 -11.30 -0.57
N PRO A 69 8.25 -12.60 -0.73
CA PRO A 69 7.64 -13.39 0.34
C PRO A 69 8.46 -13.37 1.63
N GLU A 70 9.79 -13.42 1.53
CA GLU A 70 10.71 -13.44 2.67
C GLU A 70 10.61 -12.14 3.49
N LEU A 71 10.49 -10.99 2.82
CA LEU A 71 10.32 -9.70 3.50
C LEU A 71 8.93 -9.59 4.13
N ILE A 72 7.89 -10.08 3.45
CA ILE A 72 6.51 -10.09 3.96
C ILE A 72 6.44 -10.86 5.28
N ASP A 73 7.05 -12.03 5.34
CA ASP A 73 7.01 -12.88 6.54
C ASP A 73 7.69 -12.21 7.74
N GLY A 74 8.78 -11.48 7.50
CA GLY A 74 9.45 -10.67 8.52
C GLY A 74 8.63 -9.47 8.99
N LEU A 75 8.09 -8.67 8.06
CA LEU A 75 7.33 -7.46 8.38
C LEU A 75 6.03 -7.76 9.14
N ARG A 76 5.36 -8.88 8.83
CA ARG A 76 4.10 -9.28 9.49
C ARG A 76 4.25 -9.61 10.99
N GLN A 77 5.48 -9.69 11.50
CA GLN A 77 5.75 -9.81 12.93
C GLN A 77 5.70 -8.46 13.67
N SER A 78 5.63 -7.34 12.94
CA SER A 78 5.59 -5.98 13.48
C SER A 78 4.21 -5.36 13.36
N GLU A 79 3.90 -4.42 14.26
CA GLU A 79 2.66 -3.65 14.19
C GLU A 79 2.61 -2.80 12.91
N GLY A 80 1.43 -2.62 12.34
CA GLY A 80 1.22 -1.83 11.13
C GLY A 80 1.41 -2.59 9.81
N PHE A 81 1.70 -3.89 9.87
CA PHE A 81 1.82 -4.75 8.68
C PHE A 81 0.82 -5.90 8.73
N TYR A 82 -0.07 -5.94 7.73
CA TYR A 82 -1.18 -6.89 7.70
C TYR A 82 -1.18 -7.72 6.41
N PRO A 83 -1.82 -8.92 6.41
CA PRO A 83 -2.04 -9.66 5.17
C PRO A 83 -2.73 -8.76 4.14
N ALA A 84 -2.31 -8.83 2.87
CA ALA A 84 -2.90 -7.97 1.85
C ALA A 84 -4.42 -8.11 1.75
N TYR A 85 -5.09 -6.97 1.80
CA TYR A 85 -6.50 -6.85 1.46
C TYR A 85 -6.68 -6.90 -0.07
N HIS A 86 -7.60 -7.73 -0.57
CA HIS A 86 -7.89 -8.00 -2.00
C HIS A 86 -6.76 -8.49 -2.92
N MET A 87 -5.49 -8.43 -2.52
CA MET A 87 -4.35 -8.87 -3.33
C MET A 87 -3.81 -10.24 -2.90
N ASN A 88 -2.89 -10.80 -3.68
CA ASN A 88 -2.22 -12.05 -3.34
C ASN A 88 -1.35 -11.87 -2.09
N LYS A 89 -1.73 -12.51 -0.98
CA LYS A 89 -1.10 -12.38 0.35
C LYS A 89 0.35 -12.90 0.43
N GLN A 90 0.82 -13.68 -0.55
CA GLN A 90 2.21 -14.13 -0.61
C GLN A 90 3.15 -13.08 -1.22
N HIS A 91 2.61 -12.17 -2.04
CA HIS A 91 3.40 -11.21 -2.79
C HIS A 91 3.03 -9.76 -2.50
N TRP A 92 1.96 -9.54 -1.76
CA TRP A 92 1.48 -8.23 -1.39
C TRP A 92 1.28 -8.13 0.12
N LEU A 93 1.50 -6.93 0.64
CA LEU A 93 1.35 -6.59 2.05
C LEU A 93 0.52 -5.32 2.19
N SER A 94 -0.39 -5.27 3.17
CA SER A 94 -1.09 -4.03 3.56
C SER A 94 -0.29 -3.32 4.65
N VAL A 95 0.20 -2.11 4.37
CA VAL A 95 0.95 -1.27 5.32
C VAL A 95 0.03 -0.19 5.88
N ASP A 96 -0.09 -0.10 7.20
CA ASP A 96 -0.90 0.90 7.91
C ASP A 96 -0.17 2.25 7.99
N LEU A 97 -0.70 3.25 7.29
CA LEU A 97 -0.10 4.58 7.22
C LEU A 97 -0.20 5.34 8.55
N ASP A 98 -1.14 4.96 9.42
CA ASP A 98 -1.29 5.59 10.74
C ASP A 98 -0.19 5.10 11.71
N LYS A 99 0.43 3.95 11.41
CA LYS A 99 1.46 3.30 12.23
C LYS A 99 2.87 3.45 11.68
N ILE A 100 3.01 3.54 10.36
CA ILE A 100 4.31 3.55 9.69
C ILE A 100 4.70 4.97 9.26
N GLU A 101 5.92 5.39 9.62
CA GLU A 101 6.49 6.67 9.22
C GLU A 101 6.95 6.65 7.76
N MET A 102 6.97 7.83 7.12
CA MET A 102 7.32 7.95 5.70
C MET A 102 8.72 7.36 5.43
N VAL A 103 9.69 7.62 6.31
CA VAL A 103 11.07 7.13 6.18
C VAL A 103 11.17 5.60 6.14
N GLU A 104 10.27 4.89 6.83
CA GLU A 104 10.18 3.42 6.82
C GLU A 104 9.39 2.90 5.61
N LEU A 105 8.42 3.68 5.14
CA LEU A 105 7.58 3.33 4.00
C LEU A 105 8.31 3.45 2.66
N LEU A 106 9.17 4.46 2.49
CA LEU A 106 9.84 4.74 1.21
C LEU A 106 10.63 3.56 0.64
N PRO A 107 11.46 2.83 1.41
CA PRO A 107 12.17 1.65 0.90
C PRO A 107 11.23 0.53 0.43
N LEU A 108 10.05 0.40 1.05
CA LEU A 108 9.05 -0.61 0.65
C LEU A 108 8.37 -0.24 -0.66
N ILE A 109 8.05 1.06 -0.84
CA ILE A 109 7.51 1.59 -2.10
C ILE A 109 8.52 1.36 -3.23
N GLU A 110 9.79 1.67 -2.99
CA GLU A 110 10.85 1.49 -3.98
C GLU A 110 10.98 0.03 -4.41
N GLN A 111 11.01 -0.91 -3.46
CA GLN A 111 11.03 -2.34 -3.78
C GLN A 111 9.83 -2.77 -4.62
N SER A 112 8.63 -2.33 -4.22
CA SER A 112 7.40 -2.63 -4.97
C SER A 112 7.44 -2.09 -6.40
N TYR A 113 7.93 -0.86 -6.55
CA TYR A 113 8.13 -0.24 -7.86
C TYR A 113 9.08 -1.05 -8.74
N GLN A 114 10.23 -1.49 -8.21
CA GLN A 114 11.19 -2.30 -8.98
C GLN A 114 10.66 -3.70 -9.32
N LEU A 115 9.95 -4.38 -8.42
CA LEU A 115 9.36 -5.72 -8.64
C LEU A 115 8.22 -5.73 -9.68
N THR A 116 7.78 -4.56 -10.12
CA THR A 116 6.63 -4.38 -11.00
C THR A 116 6.95 -3.61 -12.29
N LYS A 117 8.23 -3.30 -12.55
CA LYS A 117 8.67 -2.74 -13.83
C LYS A 117 8.45 -3.71 -15.02
#